data_AF-A0A3M8EJD5-F1
#
_entry.id   AF-A0A3M8EJD5-F1
#
_cell.length_a   1.000
_cell.length_b   1.000
_cell.length_c   1.000
_cell.angle_alpha   90.00
_cell.angle_beta   90.00
_cell.angle_gamma   90.00
#
_symmetry.space_group_name_H-M   'P 1'
#
loop_
_entity.id
_entity.type
_entity.pdbx_description
1 polymer ?
#
loop_
_entity_poly.entity_id
_entity_poly.type
_entity_poly.pdbx_seq_one_letter_code
_entity_poly.pdbx_strand_id
1 'polypeptide(L)'
;MSQIDKSHPLSVSRQCEVLDVPRGSFYYSPREEGSYNEELMELTDKQHMDTPFYGVPRMTEYLRGLGHNVNHKRVRRLYRQMDLYGMGPRPNTGKPHKGEGHTVHPYLPRGVRVDRVN
;
A
#
# COMPACT_ATOMS: atom_id res chain seq x y z
N MET A 1 -4.26 -23.90 -17.43
CA MET A 1 -4.92 -24.15 -18.72
C MET A 1 -4.81 -22.88 -19.56
N SER A 2 -3.76 -22.76 -20.39
CA SER A 2 -3.64 -21.63 -21.32
C SER A 2 -4.22 -22.05 -22.66
N GLN A 3 -5.38 -21.51 -23.02
CA GLN A 3 -6.06 -21.77 -24.29
C GLN A 3 -5.56 -20.84 -25.43
N ILE A 4 -4.58 -19.99 -25.13
CA ILE A 4 -3.95 -19.05 -26.06
C ILE A 4 -2.57 -19.60 -26.42
N ASP A 5 -2.29 -19.70 -27.71
CA ASP A 5 -1.05 -20.26 -28.24
C ASP A 5 -0.48 -19.40 -29.38
N LYS A 6 0.84 -19.25 -29.40
CA LYS A 6 1.58 -18.52 -30.45
C LYS A 6 1.66 -19.31 -31.76
N SER A 7 1.48 -20.63 -31.72
CA SER A 7 1.53 -21.47 -32.93
C SER A 7 0.23 -21.48 -33.73
N HIS A 8 -0.86 -20.93 -33.17
CA HIS A 8 -2.17 -20.92 -33.79
C HIS A 8 -2.25 -19.95 -35.00
N PRO A 9 -3.06 -20.25 -36.05
CA PRO A 9 -3.22 -19.36 -37.21
C PRO A 9 -3.76 -17.97 -36.88
N LEU A 10 -4.55 -17.85 -35.80
CA LEU A 10 -5.05 -16.57 -35.31
C LEU A 10 -3.96 -15.86 -34.48
N SER A 11 -3.85 -14.55 -34.63
CA SER A 11 -2.96 -13.75 -33.77
C SER A 11 -3.36 -13.85 -32.29
N VAL A 12 -2.40 -13.72 -31.38
CA VAL A 12 -2.65 -13.68 -29.93
C VAL A 12 -3.70 -12.63 -29.59
N SER A 13 -3.69 -11.47 -30.26
CA SER A 13 -4.71 -10.42 -30.07
C SER A 13 -6.11 -10.92 -30.39
N ARG A 14 -6.29 -11.64 -31.51
CA ARG A 14 -7.59 -12.17 -31.92
C ARG A 14 -8.04 -13.32 -31.01
N GLN A 15 -7.12 -14.16 -30.56
CA GLN A 15 -7.42 -15.20 -29.57
C GLN A 15 -7.89 -14.59 -28.24
N CYS A 16 -7.20 -13.55 -27.74
CA CYS A 16 -7.60 -12.81 -26.55
C CYS A 16 -8.98 -12.15 -26.70
N GLU A 17 -9.27 -11.56 -27.87
CA GLU A 17 -10.57 -10.95 -28.18
C GLU A 17 -11.71 -11.99 -28.18
N VAL A 18 -11.50 -13.15 -28.81
CA VAL A 18 -12.50 -14.24 -28.86
C VAL A 18 -12.76 -14.83 -27.47
N LEU A 19 -11.73 -14.91 -26.63
CA LEU A 19 -11.83 -15.45 -25.27
C LEU A 19 -12.24 -14.41 -24.22
N ASP A 20 -12.45 -13.16 -24.62
CA ASP A 20 -12.73 -12.02 -23.73
C ASP A 20 -11.71 -11.87 -22.58
N VAL A 21 -10.42 -12.08 -22.89
CA VAL A 21 -9.32 -11.95 -21.93
C VAL A 21 -8.44 -10.76 -22.30
N PRO A 22 -8.03 -9.91 -21.35
CA PRO A 22 -7.07 -8.86 -21.62
C PRO A 22 -5.75 -9.42 -22.18
N ARG A 23 -5.30 -8.89 -23.32
CA ARG A 23 -4.03 -9.30 -23.96
C ARG A 23 -2.83 -9.26 -23.01
N GLY A 24 -2.81 -8.32 -22.07
CA GLY A 24 -1.75 -8.19 -21.07
C GLY A 24 -1.60 -9.42 -20.17
N SER A 25 -2.71 -10.11 -19.86
CA SER A 25 -2.71 -11.30 -19.01
C SER A 25 -1.95 -12.47 -19.63
N PHE A 26 -1.91 -12.58 -20.96
CA PHE A 26 -1.16 -13.62 -21.65
C PHE A 26 0.36 -13.49 -21.47
N TYR A 27 0.86 -12.26 -21.41
CA TYR A 27 2.30 -12.00 -21.24
C TYR A 27 2.71 -11.91 -19.77
N TYR A 28 1.74 -11.85 -18.86
CA TYR A 28 2.01 -11.78 -17.44
C TYR A 28 2.37 -13.16 -16.91
N SER A 29 3.60 -13.32 -16.43
CA SER A 29 3.98 -14.43 -15.59
C SER A 29 3.88 -14.00 -14.13
N PRO A 30 3.06 -14.67 -13.30
CA PRO A 30 3.08 -14.45 -11.86
C PRO A 30 4.49 -14.62 -11.34
N ARG A 31 4.96 -13.67 -10.54
CA ARG A 31 6.29 -13.73 -9.96
C ARG A 31 6.17 -14.49 -8.65
N GLU A 32 6.84 -15.63 -8.55
CA GLU A 32 6.88 -16.40 -7.31
C GLU A 32 7.47 -15.56 -6.18
N GLU A 33 6.92 -15.75 -5.00
CA GLU A 33 7.38 -15.06 -3.82
C GLU A 33 8.70 -15.68 -3.36
N GLY A 34 9.73 -14.86 -3.16
CA GLY A 34 11.04 -15.37 -2.78
C GLY A 34 11.05 -15.84 -1.32
N SER A 35 11.80 -16.92 -1.03
CA SER A 35 11.98 -17.49 0.32
C SER A 35 12.32 -16.47 1.40
N TYR A 36 13.07 -15.42 1.04
CA TYR A 36 13.40 -14.34 1.96
C TYR A 36 12.19 -13.52 2.43
N ASN A 37 11.14 -13.38 1.61
CA ASN A 37 9.93 -12.73 2.06
C ASN A 37 9.15 -13.60 3.05
N GLU A 38 9.13 -14.91 2.84
CA GLU A 38 8.47 -15.86 3.74
C GLU A 38 9.12 -15.82 5.12
N GLU A 39 10.46 -15.87 5.18
CA GLU A 39 11.22 -15.68 6.42
C GLU A 39 10.87 -14.37 7.14
N LEU A 40 10.82 -13.25 6.39
CA LEU A 40 10.43 -11.96 6.96
C LEU A 40 8.98 -11.95 7.45
N MET A 41 8.07 -12.66 6.78
CA MET A 41 6.67 -12.78 7.19
C MET A 41 6.54 -13.61 8.46
N GLU A 42 7.27 -14.72 8.59
CA GLU A 42 7.32 -15.54 9.82
C GLU A 42 7.84 -14.75 11.02
N LEU A 43 8.95 -14.02 10.87
CA LEU A 43 9.50 -13.16 11.92
C LEU A 43 8.53 -12.04 12.30
N THR A 44 7.88 -11.46 11.30
CA THR A 44 6.89 -10.40 11.51
C THR A 44 5.68 -10.93 12.28
N ASP A 45 5.15 -12.10 11.92
CA ASP A 45 4.00 -12.72 12.57
C ASP A 45 4.29 -12.99 14.04
N LYS A 46 5.43 -13.64 14.33
CA LYS A 46 5.88 -13.91 15.70
C LYS A 46 6.00 -12.63 16.52
N GLN A 47 6.67 -11.61 15.98
CA GLN A 47 6.84 -10.34 16.69
C GLN A 47 5.52 -9.58 16.85
N HIS A 48 4.58 -9.73 15.92
CA HIS A 48 3.27 -9.10 16.01
C HIS A 48 2.43 -9.68 17.16
N MET A 49 2.54 -10.99 17.43
CA MET A 49 1.88 -11.63 18.57
C MET A 49 2.35 -11.06 19.91
N ASP A 50 3.65 -10.80 20.04
CA ASP A 50 4.23 -10.20 21.25
C ASP A 50 3.96 -8.68 21.34
N THR A 51 3.92 -8.00 20.19
CA THR A 51 3.85 -6.53 20.11
C THR A 51 2.82 -6.06 19.08
N PRO A 52 1.51 -6.21 19.37
CA PRO A 52 0.45 -5.88 18.40
C PRO A 52 0.42 -4.39 18.01
N PHE A 53 1.03 -3.52 18.82
CA PHE A 53 1.13 -2.07 18.57
C PHE A 53 2.27 -1.67 17.63
N TYR A 54 3.10 -2.62 17.19
CA TYR A 54 4.16 -2.31 16.23
C TYR A 54 3.56 -2.05 14.86
N GLY A 55 3.72 -0.81 14.40
CA GLY A 55 3.50 -0.45 13.00
C GLY A 55 4.76 -0.66 12.16
N VAL A 56 4.62 -0.42 10.85
CA VAL A 56 5.71 -0.53 9.86
C VAL A 56 7.04 0.09 10.33
N PRO A 57 7.10 1.30 10.93
CA PRO A 57 8.39 1.87 11.35
C PRO A 57 9.09 1.03 12.42
N ARG A 58 8.38 0.62 13.48
CA ARG A 58 8.96 -0.18 14.57
C ARG A 58 9.35 -1.57 14.10
N MET A 59 8.51 -2.20 13.28
CA MET A 59 8.84 -3.51 12.73
C MET A 59 10.04 -3.47 11.79
N THR A 60 10.21 -2.37 11.03
CA THR A 60 11.40 -2.20 10.18
C THR A 60 12.67 -2.16 11.02
N GLU A 61 12.68 -1.41 12.13
CA GLU A 61 13.85 -1.36 13.01
C GLU A 61 14.08 -2.67 13.76
N TYR A 62 13.01 -3.39 14.15
CA TYR A 62 13.12 -4.73 14.72
C TYR A 62 13.84 -5.71 13.77
N LEU A 63 13.37 -5.79 12.52
CA LEU A 63 13.97 -6.68 11.52
C LEU A 63 15.43 -6.30 11.21
N ARG A 64 15.75 -5.00 11.21
CA ARG A 64 17.13 -4.53 11.08
C ARG A 64 18.00 -4.90 12.29
N GLY A 65 17.45 -4.85 13.49
CA GLY A 65 18.12 -5.28 14.71
C GLY A 65 18.47 -6.77 14.69
N LEU A 66 17.69 -7.59 13.98
CA LEU A 66 17.98 -9.00 13.72
C LEU A 66 19.00 -9.23 12.58
N GLY A 67 19.49 -8.16 11.93
CA GLY A 67 20.47 -8.24 10.85
C GLY A 67 19.90 -8.21 9.43
N HIS A 68 18.57 -8.10 9.27
CA HIS A 68 17.96 -8.01 7.93
C HIS A 68 18.08 -6.61 7.36
N ASN A 69 18.71 -6.46 6.20
CA ASN A 69 18.78 -5.18 5.49
C ASN A 69 17.48 -4.90 4.73
N VAL A 70 16.44 -4.50 5.48
CA VAL A 70 15.10 -4.22 4.93
C VAL A 70 14.76 -2.73 4.90
N ASN A 71 14.00 -2.34 3.88
CA ASN A 71 13.44 -1.02 3.75
C ASN A 71 11.98 -1.01 4.23
N HIS A 72 11.54 0.09 4.86
CA HIS A 72 10.16 0.28 5.30
C HIS A 72 9.12 0.06 4.19
N LYS A 73 9.45 0.32 2.92
CA LYS A 73 8.57 0.04 1.78
C LYS A 73 8.28 -1.46 1.61
N ARG A 74 9.29 -2.31 1.82
CA ARG A 74 9.14 -3.77 1.78
C ARG A 74 8.28 -4.25 2.93
N VAL A 75 8.60 -3.82 4.15
CA VAL A 75 7.82 -4.17 5.35
C VAL A 75 6.36 -3.74 5.20
N ARG A 76 6.10 -2.54 4.69
CA ARG A 76 4.74 -2.06 4.40
C ARG A 76 3.99 -2.96 3.42
N ARG A 77 4.65 -3.43 2.36
CA ARG A 77 4.04 -4.36 1.40
C ARG A 77 3.67 -5.68 2.08
N LEU A 78 4.59 -6.27 2.85
CA LEU A 78 4.36 -7.53 3.56
C LEU A 78 3.23 -7.39 4.59
N TYR A 79 3.19 -6.29 5.36
CA TYR A 79 2.07 -6.00 6.27
C TYR A 79 0.71 -6.03 5.56
N ARG A 80 0.61 -5.39 4.39
CA ARG A 80 -0.65 -5.38 3.61
C ARG A 80 -1.02 -6.76 3.09
N GLN A 81 -0.02 -7.58 2.76
CA GLN A 81 -0.24 -8.93 2.24
C GLN A 81 -0.69 -9.90 3.35
N MET A 82 -0.14 -9.73 4.55
CA MET A 82 -0.53 -10.48 5.75
C MET A 82 -1.77 -9.91 6.45
N ASP A 83 -2.33 -8.80 5.95
CA ASP A 83 -3.43 -8.04 6.56
C ASP A 83 -3.17 -7.60 8.02
N LEU A 84 -1.92 -7.22 8.32
CA LEU A 84 -1.48 -6.77 9.63
C LEU A 84 -1.50 -5.24 9.77
N TYR A 85 -1.88 -4.77 10.96
CA TYR A 85 -1.89 -3.36 11.32
C TYR A 85 -1.41 -3.14 12.74
N GLY A 86 -0.66 -2.06 12.97
CA GLY A 86 -0.28 -1.66 14.33
C GLY A 86 -1.50 -1.20 15.13
N MET A 87 -1.84 -1.94 16.18
CA MET A 87 -2.91 -1.59 17.12
C MET A 87 -2.46 -0.47 18.05
N GLY A 88 -2.93 0.74 17.81
CA GLY A 88 -2.60 1.88 18.65
C GLY A 88 -3.62 3.01 18.54
N PRO A 89 -3.57 3.99 19.45
CA PRO A 89 -4.43 5.17 19.37
C PRO A 89 -4.16 5.88 18.05
N ARG A 90 -5.20 6.01 17.24
CA ARG A 90 -5.12 6.77 15.99
C ARG A 90 -4.79 8.24 16.34
N PRO A 91 -4.10 8.97 15.44
CA PRO A 91 -3.95 10.40 15.60
C PRO A 91 -5.32 11.03 15.87
N ASN A 92 -5.46 11.74 16.98
CA ASN A 92 -6.67 12.51 17.28
C ASN A 92 -6.84 13.69 16.27
N THR A 93 -7.34 13.41 15.07
CA THR A 93 -7.53 14.39 13.99
C THR A 93 -8.80 15.23 14.19
N GLY A 94 -9.66 14.86 15.14
CA GLY A 94 -10.91 15.57 15.43
C GLY A 94 -10.74 16.87 16.21
N LYS A 95 -9.56 17.11 16.80
CA LYS A 95 -9.26 18.38 17.48
C LYS A 95 -8.50 19.31 16.53
N PRO A 96 -9.08 20.43 16.09
CA PRO A 96 -8.31 21.48 15.43
C PRO A 96 -7.25 22.03 16.40
N HIS A 97 -6.10 22.47 15.88
CA HIS A 97 -4.99 23.08 16.65
C HIS A 97 -4.26 22.15 17.65
N LYS A 98 -3.68 21.03 17.18
CA LYS A 98 -2.69 20.28 17.99
C LYS A 98 -1.37 21.06 18.05
N GLY A 99 -1.05 21.66 19.21
CA GLY A 99 0.21 22.39 19.46
C GLY A 99 0.00 23.90 19.61
N GLU A 100 1.02 24.71 19.34
CA GLU A 100 0.83 26.15 19.13
C GLU A 100 -0.12 26.32 17.93
N GLY A 101 -1.37 26.71 18.22
CA GLY A 101 -2.44 26.69 17.24
C GLY A 101 -2.06 27.50 16.00
N HIS A 102 -2.27 26.90 14.83
CA HIS A 102 -2.12 27.62 13.56
C HIS A 102 -2.97 28.90 13.60
N THR A 103 -2.37 30.03 13.22
CA THR A 103 -3.07 31.31 13.09
C THR A 103 -4.30 31.12 12.20
N VAL A 104 -5.49 31.29 12.78
CA VAL A 104 -6.73 31.26 12.01
C VAL A 104 -6.77 32.55 11.20
N HIS A 105 -6.54 32.43 9.89
CA HIS A 105 -6.65 33.58 9.00
C HIS A 105 -8.12 33.97 8.83
N PRO A 106 -8.49 35.25 9.01
CA PRO A 106 -9.85 35.69 8.81
C PRO A 106 -10.25 35.53 7.34
N TYR A 107 -11.49 35.09 7.09
CA TYR A 107 -12.06 35.09 5.75
C TYR A 107 -12.37 36.54 5.34
N LEU A 108 -11.41 37.17 4.67
CA LEU A 108 -11.45 38.59 4.28
C LEU A 108 -12.70 39.01 3.47
N PRO A 109 -13.32 38.14 2.64
CA PRO A 109 -14.58 38.48 1.97
C PRO A 109 -15.82 38.46 2.88
N ARG A 110 -15.70 38.03 4.15
CA ARG A 110 -16.84 37.98 5.07
C ARG A 110 -17.35 39.40 5.34
N GLY A 111 -18.57 39.69 4.92
CA GLY A 111 -19.19 41.02 5.09
C GLY A 111 -18.87 42.02 3.98
N VAL A 112 -18.12 41.62 2.95
CA VAL A 112 -17.89 42.45 1.77
C VAL A 112 -19.09 42.31 0.83
N ARG A 113 -19.74 43.43 0.50
CA ARG A 113 -20.80 43.48 -0.51
C ARG A 113 -20.17 43.35 -1.90
N VAL A 114 -20.53 42.30 -2.63
CA VAL A 114 -20.05 42.08 -4.00
C VAL A 114 -20.97 42.81 -4.97
N ASP A 115 -20.60 44.04 -5.30
CA ASP A 115 -21.43 44.96 -6.09
C ASP A 115 -21.14 44.91 -7.61
N ARG A 116 -20.24 44.03 -8.06
CA ARG A 116 -19.98 43.78 -9.49
C ARG A 116 -19.76 42.30 -9.79
N VAL A 117 -20.28 41.84 -10.91
CA VAL A 117 -19.98 40.52 -11.47
C VAL A 117 -18.64 40.61 -12.22
N ASN A 118 -17.86 39.54 -12.20
CA ASN A 118 -16.59 39.46 -12.93
C ASN A 118 -16.79 39.53 -14.44
#